data_AF-A0A7Y4T5Q2-F1
#
_entry.id   AF-A0A7Y4T5Q2-F1
#
_cell.length_a   1.000
_cell.length_b   1.000
_cell.length_c   1.000
_cell.angle_alpha   90.00
_cell.angle_beta   90.00
_cell.angle_gamma   90.00
#
_symmetry.space_group_name_H-M   'P 1'
#
loop_
_entity.id
_entity.type
_entity.pdbx_description
1 polymer ?
#
loop_
_entity_poly.entity_id
_entity_poly.type
_entity_poly.pdbx_seq_one_letter_code
_entity_poly.pdbx_strand_id
1 'polypeptide(L)'
;MRYPTEVAPSFPNSQVYMNGGYLGPAGGQCDAINYSYPWRDNFCEKRSWSTPLCPGGKGHQGQDIRPATCKKGVHWAVAAEAGQITNIGSYTITLTADSGMRYRYLHLKMDALAVALGNTVTRGQRIGLVSNDFGGASTTIHLHFEIKTTVALPDGTAQIHFAPPYTSLVDSYKRLLAGTP
;
A
#
# COMPACT_ATOMS: atom_id res chain seq x y z
N MET A 1 11.91 0.25 -6.72
CA MET A 1 11.23 1.01 -5.65
C MET A 1 11.95 1.00 -4.29
N ARG A 2 11.65 2.02 -3.49
CA ARG A 2 11.84 2.20 -2.03
C ARG A 2 10.65 1.56 -1.30
N TYR A 3 10.86 1.05 -0.08
CA TYR A 3 9.77 0.52 0.74
C TYR A 3 8.78 1.64 1.13
N PRO A 4 7.45 1.45 1.09
CA PRO A 4 6.51 2.57 1.15
C PRO A 4 6.24 3.13 2.55
N THR A 5 6.79 2.56 3.63
CA THR A 5 6.83 3.19 4.96
C THR A 5 8.23 3.76 5.25
N GLU A 6 8.29 4.90 5.95
CA GLU A 6 9.55 5.60 6.21
C GLU A 6 10.55 4.76 7.01
N VAL A 7 10.10 4.12 8.08
CA VAL A 7 10.93 3.35 9.02
C VAL A 7 10.40 1.93 9.22
N ALA A 8 11.32 1.04 9.63
CA ALA A 8 11.00 -0.27 10.18
C ALA A 8 10.69 -0.16 11.70
N PRO A 9 9.96 -1.10 12.31
CA PRO A 9 9.34 -2.28 11.69
C PRO A 9 8.01 -1.98 10.97
N SER A 10 7.60 -2.90 10.10
CA SER A 10 6.26 -2.91 9.49
C SER A 10 5.79 -4.36 9.27
N PHE A 11 4.49 -4.55 9.12
CA PHE A 11 3.87 -5.87 9.09
C PHE A 11 2.80 -5.95 7.98
N PRO A 12 3.21 -6.28 6.73
CA PRO A 12 2.35 -6.75 5.67
C PRO A 12 1.58 -8.02 6.06
N ASN A 13 0.27 -7.87 6.26
CA ASN A 13 -0.69 -8.93 6.51
C ASN A 13 -2.13 -8.41 6.34
N SER A 14 -3.07 -9.35 6.24
CA SER A 14 -4.50 -9.06 5.99
C SER A 14 -5.12 -8.12 7.02
N GLN A 15 -5.94 -7.17 6.54
CA GLN A 15 -6.88 -6.43 7.38
C GLN A 15 -8.24 -7.13 7.56
N VAL A 16 -8.52 -8.17 6.78
CA VAL A 16 -9.85 -8.81 6.73
C VAL A 16 -9.87 -10.15 7.44
N TYR A 17 -8.80 -10.94 7.36
CA TYR A 17 -8.73 -12.31 7.91
C TYR A 17 -7.82 -12.45 9.15
N MET A 18 -7.13 -11.38 9.55
CA MET A 18 -6.41 -11.33 10.83
C MET A 18 -7.31 -10.72 11.93
N ASN A 19 -6.86 -10.78 13.18
CA ASN A 19 -7.57 -10.23 14.35
C ASN A 19 -8.03 -8.79 14.11
N GLY A 20 -9.30 -8.50 14.43
CA GLY A 20 -9.95 -7.22 14.18
C GLY A 20 -10.44 -6.99 12.74
N GLY A 21 -10.20 -7.93 11.82
CA GLY A 21 -10.82 -7.98 10.50
C GLY A 21 -12.20 -8.65 10.52
N TYR A 22 -13.10 -8.27 9.61
CA TYR A 22 -14.49 -8.74 9.64
C TYR A 22 -14.70 -10.22 9.28
N LEU A 23 -13.68 -10.90 8.75
CA LEU A 23 -13.62 -12.36 8.53
C LEU A 23 -12.48 -13.00 9.33
N GLY A 24 -11.89 -12.26 10.27
CA GLY A 24 -10.81 -12.73 11.13
C GLY A 24 -11.32 -13.46 12.37
N PRO A 25 -10.41 -14.07 13.14
CA PRO A 25 -10.74 -14.58 14.47
C PRO A 25 -11.09 -13.43 15.44
N ALA A 26 -11.70 -13.78 16.57
CA ALA A 26 -11.95 -12.85 17.65
C ALA A 26 -10.66 -12.16 18.13
N GLY A 27 -10.72 -10.85 18.35
CA GLY A 27 -9.56 -10.04 18.69
C GLY A 27 -9.67 -8.60 18.18
N GLY A 28 -8.66 -7.79 18.46
CA GLY A 28 -8.55 -6.41 18.00
C GLY A 28 -7.53 -6.23 16.86
N GLN A 29 -7.71 -5.16 16.07
CA GLN A 29 -6.73 -4.77 15.03
C GLN A 29 -5.32 -4.48 15.60
N CYS A 30 -5.23 -4.24 16.91
CA CYS A 30 -4.00 -3.97 17.65
C CYS A 30 -3.37 -5.22 18.30
N ASP A 31 -3.94 -6.42 18.13
CA ASP A 31 -3.43 -7.63 18.77
C ASP A 31 -2.00 -7.96 18.34
N ALA A 32 -1.16 -8.44 19.26
CA ALA A 32 0.26 -8.66 19.03
C ALA A 32 0.56 -9.60 17.83
N ILE A 33 -0.33 -10.54 17.53
CA ILE A 33 -0.22 -11.44 16.37
C ILE A 33 -0.27 -10.70 15.01
N ASN A 34 -0.86 -9.51 14.98
CA ASN A 34 -0.86 -8.64 13.80
C ASN A 34 0.50 -7.94 13.58
N TYR A 35 1.38 -7.96 14.58
CA TYR A 35 2.69 -7.28 14.62
C TYR A 35 3.83 -8.30 14.76
N SER A 36 3.69 -9.45 14.08
CA SER A 36 4.67 -10.55 14.07
C SER A 36 5.18 -10.89 12.66
N TYR A 37 6.34 -11.57 12.61
CA TYR A 37 6.88 -12.21 11.40
C TYR A 37 6.57 -13.72 11.43
N PRO A 38 6.53 -14.42 10.27
CA PRO A 38 6.72 -13.90 8.92
C PRO A 38 5.53 -13.05 8.43
N TRP A 39 5.81 -12.20 7.46
CA TRP A 39 4.78 -11.46 6.72
C TRP A 39 3.88 -12.41 5.91
N ARG A 40 2.71 -11.91 5.52
CA ARG A 40 1.78 -12.62 4.62
C ARG A 40 1.42 -11.73 3.44
N ASP A 41 1.70 -12.24 2.23
CA ASP A 41 1.13 -11.69 1.01
C ASP A 41 -0.39 -11.74 1.11
N ASN A 42 -1.05 -10.63 0.83
CA ASN A 42 -2.50 -10.57 0.72
C ASN A 42 -2.99 -10.00 -0.61
N PHE A 43 -2.12 -9.89 -1.63
CA PHE A 43 -2.57 -9.73 -3.00
C PHE A 43 -3.42 -10.95 -3.42
N CYS A 44 -4.44 -10.73 -4.25
CA CYS A 44 -5.44 -11.76 -4.61
C CYS A 44 -6.24 -12.40 -3.47
N GLU A 45 -6.10 -11.92 -2.23
CA GLU A 45 -6.98 -12.32 -1.13
C GLU A 45 -8.46 -12.08 -1.51
N LYS A 46 -9.36 -12.97 -1.10
CA LYS A 46 -10.74 -12.99 -1.59
C LYS A 46 -11.44 -11.65 -1.39
N ARG A 47 -11.82 -11.02 -2.51
CA ARG A 47 -12.58 -9.77 -2.65
C ARG A 47 -13.45 -9.85 -3.90
N SER A 48 -14.38 -8.90 -4.05
CA SER A 48 -15.23 -8.73 -5.24
C SER A 48 -14.58 -7.93 -6.37
N TRP A 49 -13.49 -7.20 -6.09
CA TRP A 49 -12.79 -6.34 -7.04
C TRP A 49 -12.17 -7.11 -8.21
N SER A 50 -12.23 -6.54 -9.42
CA SER A 50 -11.60 -7.12 -10.61
C SER A 50 -10.09 -6.98 -10.53
N THR A 51 -9.38 -8.11 -10.62
CA THR A 51 -7.92 -8.21 -10.55
C THR A 51 -7.50 -9.37 -11.46
N PRO A 52 -7.32 -9.13 -12.78
CA PRO A 52 -7.17 -10.20 -13.77
C PRO A 52 -5.98 -11.15 -13.57
N LEU A 53 -4.94 -10.74 -12.83
CA LEU A 53 -3.80 -11.60 -12.49
C LEU A 53 -4.10 -12.62 -11.39
N CYS A 54 -5.26 -12.51 -10.72
CA CYS A 54 -5.68 -13.48 -9.71
C CYS A 54 -6.33 -14.71 -10.34
N PRO A 55 -6.18 -15.92 -9.76
CA PRO A 55 -6.74 -17.16 -10.34
C PRO A 55 -8.25 -17.13 -10.65
N GLY A 56 -9.03 -16.35 -9.91
CA GLY A 56 -10.48 -16.15 -10.15
C GLY A 56 -10.84 -14.86 -10.89
N GLY A 57 -9.87 -14.14 -11.47
CA GLY A 57 -10.04 -12.82 -12.08
C GLY A 57 -10.45 -11.69 -11.11
N LYS A 58 -10.59 -12.02 -9.82
CA LYS A 58 -11.01 -11.13 -8.74
C LYS A 58 -10.16 -11.37 -7.50
N GLY A 59 -9.97 -10.33 -6.70
CA GLY A 59 -9.20 -10.40 -5.47
C GLY A 59 -8.68 -9.05 -5.03
N HIS A 60 -7.98 -9.04 -3.91
CA HIS A 60 -7.33 -7.85 -3.36
C HIS A 60 -6.28 -7.28 -4.33
N GLN A 61 -6.27 -5.94 -4.45
CA GLN A 61 -5.59 -5.19 -5.51
C GLN A 61 -4.20 -4.66 -5.12
N GLY A 62 -3.75 -4.93 -3.91
CA GLY A 62 -2.49 -4.44 -3.37
C GLY A 62 -2.02 -5.29 -2.19
N GLN A 63 -1.17 -4.72 -1.35
CA GLN A 63 -0.75 -5.28 -0.08
C GLN A 63 -1.19 -4.34 1.04
N ASP A 64 -1.81 -4.89 2.08
CA ASP A 64 -2.05 -4.16 3.33
C ASP A 64 -0.81 -4.24 4.22
N ILE A 65 -0.38 -3.11 4.78
CA ILE A 65 0.84 -2.96 5.58
C ILE A 65 0.49 -2.24 6.89
N ARG A 66 0.61 -2.95 8.02
CA ARG A 66 0.52 -2.31 9.35
C ARG A 66 1.84 -1.59 9.65
N PRO A 67 1.80 -0.35 10.18
CA PRO A 67 3.00 0.34 10.61
C PRO A 67 3.53 -0.22 11.95
N ALA A 68 4.63 0.35 12.47
CA ALA A 68 5.30 -0.18 13.67
C ALA A 68 4.43 -0.24 14.93
N THR A 69 3.38 0.58 15.05
CA THR A 69 2.44 0.56 16.17
C THR A 69 1.00 0.79 15.70
N CYS A 70 0.03 0.27 16.47
CA CYS A 70 -1.41 0.46 16.22
C CYS A 70 -1.89 1.90 16.53
N LYS A 71 -1.34 2.91 15.86
CA LYS A 71 -1.67 4.33 16.05
C LYS A 71 -1.78 5.05 14.70
N LYS A 72 -2.95 5.62 14.43
CA LYS A 72 -3.20 6.46 13.26
C LYS A 72 -2.51 7.81 13.38
N GLY A 73 -2.07 8.38 12.26
CA GLY A 73 -1.46 9.71 12.22
C GLY A 73 -0.03 9.78 12.80
N VAL A 74 0.67 8.64 12.96
CA VAL A 74 2.01 8.60 13.58
C VAL A 74 3.12 8.23 12.59
N HIS A 75 2.86 7.28 11.69
CA HIS A 75 3.91 6.69 10.85
C HIS A 75 3.82 7.21 9.43
N TRP A 76 4.93 7.63 8.83
CA TRP A 76 4.96 8.17 7.48
C TRP A 76 4.94 7.08 6.40
N ALA A 77 4.07 7.25 5.41
CA ALA A 77 4.23 6.67 4.09
C ALA A 77 5.10 7.59 3.21
N VAL A 78 5.94 6.99 2.38
CA VAL A 78 6.95 7.67 1.56
C VAL A 78 6.89 7.24 0.10
N ALA A 79 7.34 8.12 -0.80
CA ALA A 79 7.34 7.88 -2.23
C ALA A 79 8.22 6.68 -2.59
N ALA A 80 7.59 5.65 -3.15
CA ALA A 80 8.24 4.42 -3.58
C ALA A 80 9.27 4.67 -4.70
N GLU A 81 9.06 5.66 -5.57
CA GLU A 81 10.01 6.11 -6.60
C GLU A 81 9.91 7.64 -6.77
N ALA A 82 10.76 8.23 -7.62
CA ALA A 82 10.58 9.63 -8.03
C ALA A 82 9.49 9.74 -9.09
N GLY A 83 8.82 10.89 -9.17
CA GLY A 83 7.77 11.16 -10.14
C GLY A 83 6.78 12.22 -9.67
N GLN A 84 5.56 12.20 -10.18
CA GLN A 84 4.52 13.20 -9.88
C GLN A 84 3.29 12.61 -9.19
N ILE A 85 2.73 13.34 -8.22
CA ILE A 85 1.40 13.06 -7.65
C ILE A 85 0.33 13.43 -8.68
N THR A 86 -0.27 12.42 -9.31
CA THR A 86 -1.20 12.58 -10.45
C THR A 86 -2.67 12.42 -10.08
N ASN A 87 -2.98 11.96 -8.87
CA ASN A 87 -4.35 11.93 -8.35
C ASN A 87 -4.38 11.99 -6.82
N ILE A 88 -5.32 12.75 -6.27
CA ILE A 88 -5.75 12.67 -4.87
C ILE A 88 -7.28 12.49 -4.89
N GLY A 89 -7.74 11.36 -4.38
CA GLY A 89 -9.16 11.04 -4.17
C GLY A 89 -9.53 11.12 -2.68
N SER A 90 -10.73 10.65 -2.32
CA SER A 90 -11.23 10.76 -0.93
C SER A 90 -10.50 9.90 0.11
N TYR A 91 -9.73 8.89 -0.31
CA TYR A 91 -8.88 8.05 0.56
C TYR A 91 -7.67 7.44 -0.18
N THR A 92 -7.34 7.98 -1.36
CA THR A 92 -6.31 7.45 -2.28
C THR A 92 -5.40 8.59 -2.72
N ILE A 93 -4.10 8.34 -2.80
CA ILE A 93 -3.14 9.14 -3.57
C ILE A 93 -2.53 8.25 -4.65
N THR A 94 -2.33 8.78 -5.86
CA THR A 94 -1.56 8.12 -6.93
C THR A 94 -0.31 8.93 -7.24
N LEU A 95 0.84 8.26 -7.14
CA LEU A 95 2.13 8.70 -7.69
C LEU A 95 2.30 8.02 -9.05
N THR A 96 2.44 8.78 -10.14
CA THR A 96 3.00 8.26 -11.39
C THR A 96 4.51 8.46 -11.32
N ALA A 97 5.27 7.37 -11.31
CA ALA A 97 6.72 7.39 -11.26
C ALA A 97 7.34 7.66 -12.64
N ASP A 98 8.57 8.16 -12.64
CA ASP A 98 9.34 8.40 -13.87
C ASP A 98 9.62 7.11 -14.66
N SER A 99 9.57 5.96 -13.98
CA SER A 99 9.63 4.61 -14.55
C SER A 99 8.36 4.18 -15.31
N GLY A 100 7.31 5.02 -15.34
CA GLY A 100 5.99 4.70 -15.89
C GLY A 100 5.10 3.84 -14.97
N MET A 101 5.64 3.31 -13.87
CA MET A 101 4.86 2.65 -12.82
C MET A 101 3.94 3.64 -12.12
N ARG A 102 2.81 3.17 -11.57
CA ARG A 102 1.97 3.98 -10.68
C ARG A 102 1.84 3.32 -9.32
N TYR A 103 2.10 4.08 -8.26
CA TYR A 103 1.97 3.65 -6.88
C TYR A 103 0.75 4.30 -6.26
N ARG A 104 -0.14 3.51 -5.64
CA ARG A 104 -1.27 4.03 -4.89
C ARG A 104 -1.09 3.81 -3.39
N TYR A 105 -1.35 4.86 -2.64
CA TYR A 105 -1.29 4.91 -1.18
C TYR A 105 -2.70 5.19 -0.67
N LEU A 106 -3.25 4.26 0.09
CA LEU A 106 -4.61 4.33 0.61
C LEU A 106 -4.60 4.37 2.14
N HIS A 107 -5.65 4.96 2.70
CA HIS A 107 -5.88 5.07 4.15
C HIS A 107 -4.83 5.91 4.88
N LEU A 108 -4.25 6.88 4.19
CA LEU A 108 -3.49 7.96 4.80
C LEU A 108 -4.43 8.97 5.50
N LYS A 109 -3.88 9.81 6.38
CA LYS A 109 -4.58 10.95 6.99
C LYS A 109 -4.81 12.03 5.92
N MET A 110 -5.97 11.99 5.26
CA MET A 110 -6.20 12.72 4.00
C MET A 110 -6.34 14.24 4.18
N ASP A 111 -6.70 14.69 5.38
CA ASP A 111 -6.76 16.10 5.78
C ASP A 111 -5.39 16.68 6.19
N ALA A 112 -4.33 15.88 6.23
CA ALA A 112 -2.97 16.31 6.62
C ALA A 112 -1.87 15.61 5.80
N LEU A 113 -1.97 15.71 4.47
CA LEU A 113 -0.97 15.21 3.53
C LEU A 113 0.26 16.12 3.48
N ALA A 114 1.43 15.54 3.19
CA ALA A 114 2.68 16.27 2.98
C ALA A 114 2.90 16.69 1.51
N VAL A 115 1.97 16.34 0.62
CA VAL A 115 2.01 16.60 -0.82
C VAL A 115 0.64 17.01 -1.35
N ALA A 116 0.63 17.79 -2.42
CA ALA A 116 -0.55 18.19 -3.19
C ALA A 116 -0.54 17.58 -4.60
N LEU A 117 -1.69 17.64 -5.27
CA LEU A 117 -1.84 17.25 -6.67
C LEU A 117 -0.87 18.05 -7.56
N GLY A 118 -0.19 17.38 -8.48
CA GLY A 118 0.80 17.98 -9.39
C GLY A 118 2.20 18.14 -8.79
N ASN A 119 2.41 17.89 -7.49
CA ASN A 119 3.75 17.92 -6.90
C ASN A 119 4.65 16.83 -7.49
N THR A 120 5.86 17.20 -7.89
CA THR A 120 6.96 16.26 -8.10
C THR A 120 7.53 15.84 -6.75
N VAL A 121 7.85 14.56 -6.59
CA VAL A 121 8.43 13.98 -5.38
C VAL A 121 9.70 13.21 -5.71
N THR A 122 10.67 13.21 -4.79
CA THR A 122 11.83 12.32 -4.87
C THR A 122 11.55 10.99 -4.17
N ARG A 123 12.23 9.93 -4.59
CA ARG A 123 12.19 8.61 -3.93
C ARG A 123 12.51 8.74 -2.44
N GLY A 124 11.60 8.29 -1.58
CA GLY A 124 11.70 8.39 -0.13
C GLY A 124 11.10 9.66 0.49
N GLN A 125 10.63 10.63 -0.31
CA GLN A 125 9.94 11.82 0.20
C GLN A 125 8.62 11.44 0.89
N ARG A 126 8.29 12.10 2.01
CA ARG A 126 7.03 11.90 2.75
C ARG A 126 5.83 12.27 1.89
N ILE A 127 4.81 11.40 1.89
CA ILE A 127 3.54 11.60 1.18
C ILE A 127 2.41 11.92 2.17
N GLY A 128 2.29 11.13 3.24
CA GLY A 128 1.24 11.29 4.24
C GLY A 128 1.40 10.32 5.40
N LEU A 129 0.69 10.57 6.50
CA LEU A 129 0.71 9.72 7.68
C LEU A 129 -0.27 8.55 7.51
N VAL A 130 0.14 7.34 7.85
CA VAL A 130 -0.71 6.14 7.87
C VAL A 130 -1.84 6.33 8.88
N SER A 131 -3.07 6.12 8.45
CA SER A 131 -4.29 6.38 9.20
C SER A 131 -5.29 5.24 8.99
N ASN A 132 -6.58 5.56 8.97
CA ASN A 132 -7.67 4.63 8.73
C ASN A 132 -8.81 5.25 7.90
N ASP A 133 -8.50 6.29 7.12
CA ASP A 133 -9.47 7.10 6.37
C ASP A 133 -10.05 6.30 5.19
N PHE A 134 -11.38 6.31 5.03
CA PHE A 134 -12.08 5.53 4.00
C PHE A 134 -13.10 6.35 3.20
N GLY A 135 -12.86 7.65 3.02
CA GLY A 135 -13.71 8.53 2.22
C GLY A 135 -15.10 8.81 2.81
N GLY A 136 -15.23 8.69 4.13
CA GLY A 136 -16.46 8.96 4.88
C GLY A 136 -16.57 8.06 6.11
N ALA A 137 -16.35 6.76 5.92
CA ALA A 137 -16.19 5.80 7.01
C ALA A 137 -14.72 5.70 7.49
N SER A 138 -14.50 4.88 8.51
CA SER A 138 -13.19 4.45 9.00
C SER A 138 -12.98 2.97 8.71
N THR A 139 -11.74 2.60 8.33
CA THR A 139 -11.28 1.20 8.26
C THR A 139 -10.35 0.90 9.45
N THR A 140 -9.56 -0.18 9.40
CA THR A 140 -8.45 -0.46 10.33
C THR A 140 -7.24 0.43 10.06
N ILE A 141 -6.33 0.56 11.03
CA ILE A 141 -5.12 1.37 10.91
C ILE A 141 -4.06 0.62 10.10
N HIS A 142 -3.87 1.00 8.83
CA HIS A 142 -2.90 0.41 7.92
C HIS A 142 -2.65 1.32 6.71
N LEU A 143 -1.53 1.08 6.01
CA LEU A 143 -1.35 1.54 4.64
C LEU A 143 -1.85 0.43 3.71
N HIS A 144 -2.78 0.72 2.81
CA HIS A 144 -3.00 -0.15 1.66
C HIS A 144 -2.16 0.38 0.49
N PHE A 145 -1.28 -0.47 -0.05
CA PHE A 145 -0.30 -0.10 -1.06
C PHE A 145 -0.48 -0.93 -2.34
N GLU A 146 -0.70 -0.26 -3.46
CA GLU A 146 -0.81 -0.90 -4.77
C GLU A 146 0.35 -0.50 -5.69
N ILE A 147 0.74 -1.42 -6.56
CA ILE A 147 1.57 -1.14 -7.74
C ILE A 147 0.69 -1.38 -8.96
N LYS A 148 0.69 -0.42 -9.89
CA LYS A 148 0.09 -0.57 -11.22
C LYS A 148 1.17 -0.43 -12.28
N THR A 149 1.16 -1.37 -13.23
CA THR A 149 2.06 -1.42 -14.37
C THR A 149 1.28 -1.31 -15.67
N THR A 150 1.91 -0.76 -16.70
CA THR A 150 1.38 -0.73 -18.06
C THR A 150 1.90 -1.96 -18.80
N VAL A 151 1.00 -2.83 -19.24
CA VAL A 151 1.32 -4.03 -20.03
C VAL A 151 0.93 -3.77 -21.47
N ALA A 152 1.87 -3.93 -22.40
CA ALA A 152 1.58 -3.96 -23.82
C ALA A 152 0.97 -5.32 -24.18
N LEU A 153 -0.13 -5.30 -24.93
CA LEU A 153 -0.83 -6.49 -25.41
C LEU A 153 -0.43 -6.83 -26.86
N PRO A 154 -0.63 -8.09 -27.30
CA PRO A 154 -0.27 -8.51 -28.67
C PRO A 154 -0.98 -7.76 -29.79
N ASP A 155 -2.11 -7.09 -29.50
CA ASP A 155 -2.86 -6.25 -30.44
C ASP A 155 -2.30 -4.81 -30.56
N GLY A 156 -1.18 -4.51 -29.87
CA GLY A 156 -0.57 -3.19 -29.85
C GLY A 156 -1.23 -2.21 -28.87
N THR A 157 -2.29 -2.60 -28.17
CA THR A 157 -2.89 -1.79 -27.10
C THR A 157 -2.08 -1.89 -25.81
N ALA A 158 -2.30 -0.96 -24.88
CA ALA A 158 -1.68 -0.98 -23.56
C ALA A 158 -2.75 -0.94 -22.48
N GLN A 159 -2.67 -1.87 -21.51
CA GLN A 159 -3.59 -1.95 -20.38
C GLN A 159 -2.86 -1.75 -19.05
N ILE A 160 -3.53 -1.09 -18.11
CA ILE A 160 -2.99 -0.85 -16.76
C ILE A 160 -3.50 -1.94 -15.82
N HIS A 161 -2.59 -2.78 -15.33
CA HIS A 161 -2.90 -3.86 -14.41
C HIS A 161 -2.28 -3.62 -13.02
N PHE A 162 -2.94 -4.13 -11.98
CA PHE A 162 -2.34 -4.23 -10.64
C PHE A 162 -1.28 -5.33 -10.67
N ALA A 163 -0.08 -5.02 -10.18
CA ALA A 163 1.02 -5.98 -10.02
C ALA A 163 1.12 -6.43 -8.56
N PRO A 164 1.42 -7.72 -8.26
CA PRO A 164 1.61 -8.20 -6.89
C PRO A 164 2.76 -7.45 -6.19
N PRO A 165 2.53 -6.68 -5.10
CA PRO A 165 3.60 -5.87 -4.50
C PRO A 165 4.63 -6.67 -3.68
N TYR A 166 4.27 -7.88 -3.24
CA TYR A 166 4.92 -8.54 -2.11
C TYR A 166 6.42 -8.81 -2.30
N THR A 167 6.86 -9.27 -3.48
CA THR A 167 8.29 -9.52 -3.74
C THR A 167 9.12 -8.25 -3.74
N SER A 168 8.61 -7.17 -4.36
CA SER A 168 9.22 -5.83 -4.32
C SER A 168 9.24 -5.23 -2.91
N LEU A 169 8.22 -5.51 -2.10
CA LEU A 169 8.17 -5.10 -0.69
C LEU A 169 9.23 -5.83 0.14
N VAL A 170 9.37 -7.15 0.01
CA VAL A 170 10.41 -7.93 0.72
C VAL A 170 11.82 -7.45 0.33
N ASP A 171 12.08 -7.25 -0.95
CA ASP A 171 13.36 -6.75 -1.47
C ASP A 171 13.70 -5.34 -0.95
N SER A 172 12.77 -4.39 -1.09
CA SER A 172 12.97 -3.02 -0.62
C SER A 172 13.02 -2.89 0.91
N TYR A 173 12.37 -3.78 1.66
CA TYR A 173 12.48 -3.84 3.12
C TYR A 173 13.83 -4.36 3.60
N LYS A 174 14.41 -5.36 2.91
CA LYS A 174 15.79 -5.82 3.19
C LYS A 174 16.79 -4.67 3.03
N ARG A 175 16.65 -3.86 1.97
CA ARG A 175 17.43 -2.62 1.76
C ARG A 175 17.24 -1.59 2.88
N LEU A 176 15.99 -1.38 3.32
CA LEU A 176 15.68 -0.49 4.45
C LEU A 176 16.37 -0.94 5.74
N LEU A 177 16.31 -2.23 6.07
CA LEU A 177 16.99 -2.80 7.24
C LEU A 177 18.53 -2.72 7.13
N ALA A 178 19.07 -2.76 5.91
CA ALA A 178 20.50 -2.60 5.61
C ALA A 178 20.96 -1.14 5.52
N GLY A 179 20.12 -0.15 5.87
CA GLY A 179 20.48 1.27 5.81
C GLY A 179 20.68 1.84 4.40
N THR A 180 20.26 1.11 3.36
CA THR A 180 20.35 1.51 1.93
C THR A 180 18.96 1.53 1.28
N PRO A 181 17.99 2.24 1.89
CA PRO A 181 16.54 2.06 1.66
C PRO A 181 16.07 2.39 0.25
#